data_AF-A0A015KFZ2-F1
#
_entry.id   AF-A0A015KFZ2-F1
#
_cell.length_a   1.000
_cell.length_b   1.000
_cell.length_c   1.000
_cell.angle_alpha   90.00
_cell.angle_beta   90.00
_cell.angle_gamma   90.00
#
_symmetry.space_group_name_H-M   'P 1'
#
loop_
_entity.id
_entity.type
_entity.pdbx_description
1 polymer ?
#
loop_
_entity_poly.entity_id
_entity_poly.type
_entity_poly.pdbx_seq_one_letter_code
_entity_poly.pdbx_strand_id
1 'polypeptide(L)'
;MTIIKNSIFEEEDNLTSITKRRFCLLIDTNKKKWEINNKGKRVYRYNVIWKIFELNYEENESEELILLASYECYNENEFKIILKCIILGIMTISENSELILGINEKVNRLIIEFINNFSNRKKIDSDYYLELLFLENFLETNNIELIEGKEKIQRIIKEKREEMQEMLKNNKIDKIKYNFELIDEGLITNEYNLIWNNKLITGGFRVWRKAVTLAIWKNEILNSERLEDLFIYNYRNEFDWITSLEFISNRVKFSQRQCGDRDTIERSYRIKNLLKELPTYNTLFKRNTNKIDTDKCIRCGKIFQEDWEHIWICEDNDISIDEIIRESPYNFKKVLANSNQNEELEILKNYNCEFINIIESPSNILLRKSRKWELLRGIYNNKFNDLSKEKKVKDLIKKLWMFTYDEIKKRIWIPRCEEIKRLEEREQIKKIDLRRKRDVNDNTVEDDTETDIIPGKTKKKQKTKENLVKKEKNTNINRRISLVTLDKMKGLITEGINIAKSWNTLLTTKILRNVLYDTCTSIVQYI
;
A
#
# COMPACT_ATOMS: atom_id res chain seq x y z
N MET A 1 6.92 8.93 38.00
CA MET A 1 6.01 10.04 37.67
C MET A 1 5.18 10.31 38.90
N THR A 2 5.35 11.49 39.50
CA THR A 2 4.50 11.96 40.61
C THR A 2 3.16 12.33 39.98
N ILE A 3 2.28 11.33 39.81
CA ILE A 3 0.90 11.54 39.40
C ILE A 3 0.30 12.48 40.45
N ILE A 4 -0.37 13.53 39.97
CA ILE A 4 -1.05 14.54 40.76
C ILE A 4 -1.83 13.83 41.86
N LYS A 5 -1.34 13.96 43.09
CA LYS A 5 -1.83 13.21 44.25
C LYS A 5 -3.09 13.82 44.88
N ASN A 6 -3.74 14.72 44.15
CA ASN A 6 -4.87 15.51 44.62
C ASN A 6 -5.97 15.44 43.55
N SER A 7 -6.97 14.59 43.77
CA SER A 7 -8.30 14.80 43.18
C SER A 7 -8.73 16.24 43.48
N ILE A 8 -9.35 16.94 42.52
CA ILE A 8 -9.86 18.31 42.75
C ILE A 8 -10.98 18.28 43.81
N PHE A 9 -11.70 17.15 43.87
CA PHE A 9 -12.63 16.85 44.94
C PHE A 9 -11.84 16.23 46.10
N GLU A 10 -11.68 16.99 47.19
CA GLU A 10 -11.01 16.50 48.41
C GLU A 10 -11.75 15.25 48.95
N GLU A 11 -11.00 14.29 49.50
CA GLU A 11 -11.57 13.25 50.35
C GLU A 11 -12.05 13.95 51.64
N GLU A 12 -13.36 14.09 51.82
CA GLU A 12 -13.87 14.47 53.13
C GLU A 12 -13.56 13.31 54.11
N ASP A 13 -12.58 13.54 54.98
CA ASP A 13 -12.08 12.63 56.04
C ASP A 13 -13.16 12.20 57.08
N ASN A 14 -14.44 12.46 56.83
CA ASN A 14 -15.53 12.17 57.75
C ASN A 14 -16.77 11.69 57.01
N LEU A 15 -16.78 10.42 56.58
CA LEU A 15 -17.83 9.47 56.94
C LEU A 15 -17.50 8.12 56.32
N THR A 16 -17.68 7.05 57.08
CA THR A 16 -17.96 5.72 56.56
C THR A 16 -19.22 5.75 55.67
N SER A 17 -19.13 6.22 54.44
CA SER A 17 -20.16 6.03 53.42
C SER A 17 -19.82 4.76 52.66
N ILE A 18 -20.64 3.73 52.86
CA ILE A 18 -20.59 2.43 52.16
C ILE A 18 -20.81 2.56 50.63
N THR A 19 -21.01 3.77 50.11
CA THR A 19 -21.45 4.05 48.73
C THR A 19 -20.43 4.90 47.98
N LYS A 20 -20.08 4.46 46.76
CA LYS A 20 -19.19 5.19 45.83
C LYS A 20 -19.74 6.58 45.49
N ARG A 21 -18.86 7.58 45.39
CA ARG A 21 -19.20 8.92 44.86
C ARG A 21 -19.57 8.81 43.39
N ARG A 22 -20.53 9.60 42.90
CA ARG A 22 -21.03 9.49 41.52
C ARG A 22 -20.78 10.77 40.72
N PHE A 23 -19.97 10.66 39.69
CA PHE A 23 -19.60 11.77 38.81
C PHE A 23 -20.23 11.64 37.43
N CYS A 24 -20.62 12.77 36.85
CA CYS A 24 -20.98 12.90 35.45
C CYS A 24 -19.89 13.67 34.71
N LEU A 25 -19.31 13.06 33.67
CA LEU A 25 -18.32 13.67 32.79
C LEU A 25 -18.92 13.88 31.41
N LEU A 26 -19.20 15.13 31.07
CA LEU A 26 -19.72 15.52 29.76
C LEU A 26 -18.61 16.19 28.96
N ILE A 27 -18.50 15.79 27.69
CA ILE A 27 -17.52 16.35 26.76
C ILE A 27 -18.22 16.61 25.44
N ASP A 28 -18.04 17.82 24.92
CA ASP A 28 -18.47 18.18 23.57
C ASP A 28 -17.35 18.92 22.82
N THR A 29 -17.36 18.79 21.50
CA THR A 29 -16.33 19.38 20.63
C THR A 29 -16.94 20.14 19.46
N ASN A 30 -16.36 21.28 19.12
CA ASN A 30 -16.74 22.06 17.95
C ASN A 30 -15.53 22.27 17.03
N LYS A 31 -15.61 21.72 15.82
CA LYS A 31 -14.56 21.82 14.80
C LYS A 31 -14.56 23.21 14.15
N LYS A 32 -13.42 23.89 14.17
CA LYS A 32 -13.19 25.12 13.41
C LYS A 32 -12.75 24.83 11.97
N LYS A 33 -12.81 25.85 11.10
CA LYS A 33 -12.22 25.77 9.77
C LYS A 33 -10.74 25.44 9.88
N TRP A 34 -10.27 24.54 9.02
CA TRP A 34 -8.87 24.18 8.93
C TRP A 34 -8.08 25.32 8.30
N GLU A 35 -6.80 25.42 8.67
CA GLU A 35 -5.86 26.41 8.15
C GLU A 35 -4.64 25.70 7.56
N ILE A 36 -3.91 26.35 6.66
CA ILE A 36 -2.61 25.85 6.19
C ILE A 36 -1.54 26.57 6.98
N ASN A 37 -0.70 25.82 7.70
CA ASN A 37 0.41 26.41 8.42
C ASN A 37 1.55 26.82 7.49
N ASN A 38 2.55 27.50 8.05
CA ASN A 38 3.72 28.00 7.33
C ASN A 38 4.56 26.90 6.64
N LYS A 39 4.30 25.62 6.95
CA LYS A 39 4.95 24.45 6.34
C LYS A 39 4.08 23.79 5.26
N GLY A 40 2.98 24.42 4.85
CA GLY A 40 2.05 23.87 3.85
C GLY A 40 1.17 22.72 4.36
N LYS A 41 1.16 22.43 5.67
CA LYS A 41 0.33 21.36 6.25
C LYS A 41 -1.01 21.91 6.72
N ARG A 42 -2.08 21.13 6.50
CA ARG A 42 -3.39 21.41 7.08
C ARG A 42 -3.34 21.23 8.60
N VAL A 43 -3.88 22.19 9.31
CA VAL A 43 -4.06 22.20 10.76
C VAL A 43 -5.56 22.28 11.04
N TYR A 44 -6.04 21.35 11.84
CA TYR A 44 -7.42 21.31 12.33
C TYR A 44 -7.44 21.84 13.76
N ARG A 45 -8.43 22.66 14.07
CA ARG A 45 -8.63 23.22 15.41
C ARG A 45 -9.99 22.80 15.94
N TYR A 46 -10.03 22.33 17.18
CA TYR A 46 -11.24 21.94 17.88
C TYR A 46 -11.36 22.77 19.15
N ASN A 47 -12.50 23.39 19.38
CA ASN A 47 -12.85 23.84 20.72
C ASN A 47 -13.41 22.64 21.47
N VAL A 48 -12.95 22.41 22.71
CA VAL A 48 -13.45 21.35 23.57
C VAL A 48 -13.98 21.98 24.85
N ILE A 49 -15.11 21.48 25.33
CA ILE A 49 -15.69 21.83 26.63
C ILE A 49 -15.86 20.57 27.45
N TRP A 50 -15.45 20.62 28.72
CA TRP A 50 -15.74 19.62 29.74
C TRP A 50 -16.72 20.23 30.72
N LYS A 51 -17.69 19.43 31.14
CA LYS A 51 -18.58 19.74 32.25
C LYS A 51 -18.59 18.53 33.17
N ILE A 52 -18.06 18.70 34.38
CA ILE A 52 -17.89 17.64 35.37
C ILE A 52 -18.72 18.05 36.59
N PHE A 53 -19.60 17.17 37.04
CA PHE A 53 -20.34 17.44 38.27
C PHE A 53 -20.59 16.16 39.06
N GLU A 54 -20.73 16.32 40.38
CA GLU A 54 -21.07 15.24 41.29
C GLU A 54 -22.58 15.19 41.55
N LEU A 55 -23.11 13.97 41.67
CA LEU A 55 -24.49 13.68 42.04
C LEU A 55 -24.55 13.23 43.51
N ASN A 56 -25.33 13.95 44.31
CA ASN A 56 -25.65 13.56 45.68
C ASN A 56 -26.61 12.35 45.70
N TYR A 57 -26.85 11.78 46.89
CA TYR A 57 -27.76 10.64 47.09
C TYR A 57 -29.18 10.83 46.53
N GLU A 58 -29.68 12.07 46.48
CA GLU A 58 -30.98 12.41 45.89
C GLU A 58 -30.95 12.62 44.36
N GLU A 59 -29.81 12.30 43.72
CA GLU A 59 -29.51 12.59 42.32
C GLU A 59 -29.64 14.10 42.01
N ASN A 60 -29.23 14.94 42.96
CA ASN A 60 -29.17 16.40 42.85
C ASN A 60 -27.71 16.84 42.75
N GLU A 61 -27.44 17.88 41.97
CA GLU A 61 -26.08 18.41 41.73
C GLU A 61 -25.52 19.07 43.00
N SER A 62 -24.28 18.74 43.40
CA SER A 62 -23.55 19.42 44.48
C SER A 62 -22.54 20.43 43.95
N GLU A 63 -21.64 19.97 43.09
CA GLU A 63 -20.47 20.73 42.62
C GLU A 63 -20.32 20.59 41.11
N GLU A 64 -20.04 21.71 40.42
CA GLU A 64 -19.92 21.76 38.96
C GLU A 64 -18.62 22.45 38.53
N LEU A 65 -17.83 21.75 37.71
CA LEU A 65 -16.61 22.24 37.09
C LEU A 65 -16.79 22.32 35.57
N ILE A 66 -16.51 23.50 34.99
CA ILE A 66 -16.53 23.72 33.55
C ILE A 66 -15.13 24.09 33.06
N LEU A 67 -14.61 23.33 32.10
CA LEU A 67 -13.30 23.58 31.48
C LEU A 67 -13.47 23.80 29.97
N LEU A 68 -12.69 24.73 29.41
CA LEU A 68 -12.71 25.05 27.99
C LEU A 68 -11.29 25.07 27.44
N ALA A 69 -11.05 24.33 26.37
CA ALA A 69 -9.75 24.28 25.69
C ALA A 69 -9.88 24.54 24.19
N SER A 70 -8.74 24.81 23.57
CA SER A 70 -8.59 24.72 22.11
C SER A 70 -7.55 23.66 21.83
N TYR A 71 -7.89 22.67 21.02
CA TYR A 71 -7.02 21.58 20.61
C TYR A 71 -6.62 21.76 19.16
N GLU A 72 -5.32 21.69 18.86
CA GLU A 72 -4.79 21.75 17.50
C GLU A 72 -4.24 20.39 17.09
N CYS A 73 -4.56 19.93 15.88
CA CYS A 73 -4.02 18.68 15.35
C CYS A 73 -3.78 18.71 13.85
N TYR A 74 -2.93 17.80 13.38
CA TYR A 74 -2.58 17.66 11.96
C TYR A 74 -3.39 16.57 11.24
N ASN A 75 -3.97 15.63 12.01
CA ASN A 75 -4.85 14.59 11.48
C ASN A 75 -6.26 14.77 12.02
N GLU A 76 -7.23 14.77 11.12
CA GLU A 76 -8.64 14.97 11.47
C GLU A 76 -9.20 13.68 12.08
N ASN A 77 -9.27 13.62 13.40
CA ASN A 77 -9.86 12.48 14.10
C ASN A 77 -10.54 12.93 15.40
N GLU A 78 -11.82 13.29 15.28
CA GLU A 78 -12.65 13.75 16.39
C GLU A 78 -12.77 12.70 17.51
N PHE A 79 -12.88 11.41 17.17
CA PHE A 79 -13.02 10.35 18.16
C PHE A 79 -11.77 10.23 19.02
N LYS A 80 -10.58 10.30 18.41
CA LYS A 80 -9.31 10.29 19.13
C LYS A 80 -9.19 11.50 20.06
N ILE A 81 -9.67 12.66 19.63
CA ILE A 81 -9.69 13.88 20.46
C ILE A 81 -10.60 13.67 21.66
N ILE A 82 -11.83 13.20 21.46
CA ILE A 82 -12.78 12.93 22.55
C ILE A 82 -12.18 11.93 23.55
N LEU A 83 -11.58 10.82 23.08
CA LEU A 83 -10.93 9.84 23.96
C LEU A 83 -9.81 10.46 24.81
N LYS A 84 -8.93 11.27 24.21
CA LYS A 84 -7.90 12.01 24.95
C LYS A 84 -8.50 12.98 25.97
N CYS A 85 -9.63 13.61 25.64
CA CYS A 85 -10.34 14.49 26.55
C CYS A 85 -10.98 13.73 27.72
N ILE A 86 -11.49 12.52 27.49
CA ILE A 86 -11.98 11.64 28.56
C ILE A 86 -10.83 11.28 29.49
N ILE A 87 -9.67 10.88 28.96
CA ILE A 87 -8.48 10.57 29.77
C ILE A 87 -8.14 11.73 30.70
N LEU A 88 -8.13 12.96 30.19
CA LEU A 88 -7.89 14.15 31.03
C LEU A 88 -8.98 14.37 32.08
N GLY A 89 -10.24 14.14 31.73
CA GLY A 89 -11.38 14.30 32.65
C GLY A 89 -11.42 13.25 33.75
N ILE A 90 -11.09 11.99 33.46
CA ILE A 90 -11.08 10.93 34.48
C ILE A 90 -9.93 11.08 35.46
N MET A 91 -8.82 11.71 35.04
CA MET A 91 -7.69 12.01 35.93
C MET A 91 -8.04 13.03 37.02
N THR A 92 -9.15 13.77 36.91
CA THR A 92 -9.60 14.71 37.94
C THR A 92 -10.64 14.11 38.89
N ILE A 93 -11.07 12.88 38.65
CA ILE A 93 -12.10 12.17 39.43
C ILE A 93 -11.43 11.36 40.54
N SER A 94 -12.06 11.28 41.71
CA SER A 94 -11.57 10.48 42.83
C SER A 94 -11.59 8.97 42.54
N GLU A 95 -10.70 8.23 43.20
CA GLU A 95 -10.71 6.77 43.20
C GLU A 95 -12.03 6.22 43.80
N ASN A 96 -12.30 4.93 43.61
CA ASN A 96 -13.49 4.25 44.17
C ASN A 96 -14.83 4.95 43.86
N SER A 97 -15.00 5.43 42.63
CA SER A 97 -16.14 6.25 42.21
C SER A 97 -16.95 5.61 41.08
N GLU A 98 -18.18 6.07 40.89
CA GLU A 98 -19.04 5.75 39.74
C GLU A 98 -18.96 6.89 38.71
N LEU A 99 -18.88 6.53 37.43
CA LEU A 99 -18.73 7.47 36.32
C LEU A 99 -19.83 7.30 35.27
N ILE A 100 -20.54 8.38 34.98
CA ILE A 100 -21.49 8.48 33.87
C ILE A 100 -20.90 9.38 32.77
N LEU A 101 -20.79 8.84 31.56
CA LEU A 101 -20.23 9.56 30.41
C LEU A 101 -21.32 10.23 29.55
N GLY A 102 -21.35 11.56 29.55
CA GLY A 102 -22.18 12.37 28.65
C GLY A 102 -21.47 12.71 27.34
N ILE A 103 -21.03 11.69 26.58
CA ILE A 103 -20.22 11.82 25.36
C ILE A 103 -20.95 11.33 24.10
N ASN A 104 -20.35 11.53 22.93
CA ASN A 104 -20.93 11.07 21.66
C ASN A 104 -21.28 9.57 21.77
N GLU A 105 -22.51 9.20 21.42
CA GLU A 105 -23.03 7.84 21.59
C GLU A 105 -22.16 6.79 20.87
N LYS A 106 -21.57 7.13 19.71
CA LYS A 106 -20.67 6.23 18.98
C LYS A 106 -19.35 6.01 19.73
N VAL A 107 -18.83 7.04 20.38
CA VAL A 107 -17.61 6.93 21.20
C VAL A 107 -17.91 6.16 22.48
N ASN A 108 -19.08 6.38 23.11
CA ASN A 108 -19.50 5.61 24.28
C ASN A 108 -19.62 4.11 23.95
N ARG A 109 -20.29 3.78 22.83
CA ARG A 109 -20.37 2.40 22.33
C ARG A 109 -19.00 1.79 22.07
N LEU A 110 -18.06 2.55 21.49
CA LEU A 110 -16.68 2.09 21.26
C LEU A 110 -15.97 1.72 22.57
N ILE A 111 -16.10 2.53 23.61
CA ILE A 111 -15.50 2.28 24.94
C ILE A 111 -16.09 1.00 25.55
N ILE A 112 -17.42 0.92 25.59
CA ILE A 112 -18.14 -0.24 26.16
C ILE A 112 -17.78 -1.53 25.42
N GLU A 113 -17.77 -1.50 24.08
CA GLU A 113 -17.38 -2.67 23.29
C GLU A 113 -15.92 -3.06 23.52
N PHE A 114 -15.01 -2.10 23.63
CA PHE A 114 -13.60 -2.37 23.87
C PHE A 114 -13.37 -3.06 25.22
N ILE A 115 -13.93 -2.52 26.31
CA ILE A 115 -13.75 -3.04 27.67
C ILE A 115 -14.45 -4.39 27.83
N ASN A 116 -15.73 -4.49 27.45
CA ASN A 116 -16.57 -5.63 27.82
C ASN A 116 -16.62 -6.75 26.77
N ASN A 117 -16.45 -6.41 25.48
CA ASN A 117 -16.81 -7.33 24.39
C ASN A 117 -15.64 -7.74 23.49
N PHE A 118 -14.53 -6.98 23.49
CA PHE A 118 -13.41 -7.25 22.60
C PHE A 118 -12.44 -8.26 23.21
N SER A 119 -12.15 -9.32 22.45
CA SER A 119 -10.99 -10.16 22.75
C SER A 119 -9.68 -9.37 22.57
N ASN A 120 -8.59 -9.83 23.20
CA ASN A 120 -7.26 -9.22 23.06
C ASN A 120 -6.87 -8.98 21.59
N ARG A 121 -7.22 -9.93 20.70
CA ARG A 121 -7.01 -9.80 19.25
C ARG A 121 -7.82 -8.66 18.62
N LYS A 122 -9.07 -8.44 19.03
CA LYS A 122 -9.88 -7.33 18.51
C LYS A 122 -9.39 -5.99 19.06
N LYS A 123 -8.96 -5.94 20.33
CA LYS A 123 -8.41 -4.74 20.95
C LYS A 123 -7.23 -4.17 20.15
N ILE A 124 -6.23 -5.00 19.83
CA ILE A 124 -5.03 -4.58 19.06
C ILE A 124 -5.34 -4.10 17.62
N ASP A 125 -6.48 -4.51 17.06
CA ASP A 125 -6.92 -4.10 15.72
C ASP A 125 -7.61 -2.71 15.75
N SER A 126 -7.90 -2.15 16.93
CA SER A 126 -8.48 -0.81 17.09
C SER A 126 -7.49 0.30 16.76
N ASP A 127 -7.91 1.28 15.96
CA ASP A 127 -7.10 2.48 15.65
C ASP A 127 -6.86 3.37 16.89
N TYR A 128 -7.67 3.19 17.94
CA TYR A 128 -7.63 3.93 19.22
C TYR A 128 -7.09 3.07 20.38
N TYR A 129 -6.34 2.02 20.06
CA TYR A 129 -5.91 1.00 21.03
C TYR A 129 -5.18 1.62 22.23
N LEU A 130 -4.24 2.54 22.01
CA LEU A 130 -3.48 3.17 23.09
C LEU A 130 -4.38 3.94 24.07
N GLU A 131 -5.25 4.82 23.54
CA GLU A 131 -6.16 5.59 24.39
C GLU A 131 -7.16 4.70 25.15
N LEU A 132 -7.74 3.71 24.47
CA LEU A 132 -8.74 2.82 25.07
C LEU A 132 -8.14 1.87 26.11
N LEU A 133 -6.93 1.38 25.86
CA LEU A 133 -6.22 0.53 26.82
C LEU A 133 -5.79 1.32 28.06
N PHE A 134 -5.32 2.56 27.89
CA PHE A 134 -5.04 3.43 29.02
C PHE A 134 -6.30 3.65 29.85
N LEU A 135 -7.42 3.96 29.19
CA LEU A 135 -8.71 4.16 29.84
C LEU A 135 -9.13 2.94 30.65
N GLU A 136 -9.12 1.75 30.04
CA GLU A 136 -9.46 0.48 30.70
C GLU A 136 -8.61 0.25 31.95
N ASN A 137 -7.29 0.34 31.82
CA ASN A 137 -6.37 0.09 32.93
C ASN A 137 -6.51 1.15 34.03
N PHE A 138 -6.74 2.42 33.67
CA PHE A 138 -6.93 3.49 34.65
C PHE A 138 -8.22 3.29 35.44
N LEU A 139 -9.33 2.95 34.77
CA LEU A 139 -10.60 2.67 35.43
C LEU A 139 -10.48 1.47 36.39
N GLU A 140 -9.83 0.39 35.95
CA GLU A 140 -9.60 -0.80 36.77
C GLU A 140 -8.70 -0.52 37.98
N THR A 141 -7.58 0.18 37.78
CA THR A 141 -6.60 0.47 38.85
C THR A 141 -7.18 1.38 39.93
N ASN A 142 -8.01 2.35 39.54
CA ASN A 142 -8.62 3.32 40.47
C ASN A 142 -10.02 2.89 40.94
N ASN A 143 -10.48 1.67 40.60
CA ASN A 143 -11.80 1.14 40.92
C ASN A 143 -12.95 2.10 40.55
N ILE A 144 -12.85 2.71 39.36
CA ILE A 144 -13.87 3.61 38.82
C ILE A 144 -14.81 2.80 37.93
N GLU A 145 -16.08 2.77 38.29
CA GLU A 145 -17.09 1.96 37.62
C GLU A 145 -17.90 2.79 36.62
N LEU A 146 -17.90 2.39 35.35
CA LEU A 146 -18.74 3.00 34.32
C LEU A 146 -20.18 2.52 34.47
N ILE A 147 -21.09 3.45 34.74
CA ILE A 147 -22.52 3.18 34.91
C ILE A 147 -23.38 3.94 33.89
N GLU A 148 -24.53 3.37 33.53
CA GLU A 148 -25.52 4.08 32.73
C GLU A 148 -26.45 4.92 33.62
N GLY A 149 -26.63 6.18 33.24
CA GLY A 149 -27.57 7.07 33.92
C GLY A 149 -29.02 6.60 33.74
N LYS A 150 -29.80 6.62 34.82
CA LYS A 150 -31.26 6.41 34.78
C LYS A 150 -31.96 7.54 34.01
N GLU A 151 -33.25 7.38 33.72
CA GLU A 151 -34.04 8.32 32.91
C GLU A 151 -33.97 9.78 33.41
N LYS A 152 -34.01 10.02 34.73
CA LYS A 152 -33.85 11.36 35.34
C LYS A 152 -32.49 11.97 34.98
N ILE A 153 -31.40 11.21 35.16
CA ILE A 153 -30.03 11.65 34.89
C ILE A 153 -29.81 11.89 33.39
N GLN A 154 -30.40 11.06 32.52
CA GLN A 154 -30.32 11.26 31.07
C GLN A 154 -30.96 12.58 30.62
N ARG A 155 -32.05 13.01 31.27
CA ARG A 155 -32.66 14.33 31.01
C ARG A 155 -31.72 15.46 31.41
N ILE A 156 -31.12 15.39 32.60
CA ILE A 156 -30.13 16.38 33.09
C ILE A 156 -28.94 16.47 32.12
N ILE A 157 -28.38 15.33 31.72
CA ILE A 157 -27.26 15.26 30.77
C ILE A 157 -27.62 15.92 29.44
N LYS A 158 -28.86 15.73 28.96
CA LYS A 158 -29.33 16.33 27.71
C LYS A 158 -29.44 17.85 27.82
N GLU A 159 -30.04 18.36 28.89
CA GLU A 159 -30.17 19.81 29.14
C GLU A 159 -28.79 20.48 29.22
N LYS A 160 -27.88 19.92 30.01
CA LYS A 160 -26.50 20.43 30.16
C LYS A 160 -25.71 20.39 28.84
N ARG A 161 -25.98 19.43 27.96
CA ARG A 161 -25.37 19.38 26.63
C ARG A 161 -25.84 20.50 25.72
N GLU A 162 -27.12 20.82 25.74
CA GLU A 162 -27.68 21.92 24.95
C GLU A 162 -27.02 23.24 25.36
N GLU A 163 -26.83 23.45 26.67
CA GLU A 163 -26.09 24.58 27.25
C GLU A 163 -24.61 24.61 26.77
N MET A 164 -23.90 23.48 26.85
CA MET A 164 -22.51 23.36 26.39
C MET A 164 -22.36 23.72 24.90
N GLN A 165 -23.32 23.29 24.07
CA GLN A 165 -23.33 23.61 22.63
C GLN A 165 -23.55 25.09 22.36
N GLU A 166 -24.37 25.76 23.16
CA GLU A 166 -24.56 27.21 23.07
C GLU A 166 -23.29 27.97 23.48
N MET A 167 -22.61 27.54 24.56
CA MET A 167 -21.33 28.09 24.98
C MET A 167 -20.25 27.95 23.88
N LEU A 168 -20.19 26.80 23.22
CA LEU A 168 -19.26 26.56 22.11
C LEU A 168 -19.53 27.42 20.87
N LYS A 169 -20.76 27.93 20.69
CA LYS A 169 -21.14 28.84 19.59
C LYS A 169 -20.77 30.29 19.89
N ASN A 170 -20.90 30.73 21.15
CA ASN A 170 -20.87 32.15 21.49
C ASN A 170 -19.48 32.82 21.51
N ASN A 171 -18.37 32.09 21.29
CA ASN A 171 -16.97 32.58 21.09
C ASN A 171 -16.39 33.57 22.13
N LYS A 172 -17.18 34.11 23.07
CA LYS A 172 -16.80 35.02 24.15
C LYS A 172 -16.62 34.24 25.44
N ILE A 173 -15.48 33.58 25.59
CA ILE A 173 -15.11 33.03 26.90
C ILE A 173 -13.63 33.33 27.09
N ASP A 174 -13.32 34.10 28.13
CA ASP A 174 -11.97 34.46 28.51
C ASP A 174 -11.21 33.19 28.93
N LYS A 175 -10.43 32.64 28.00
CA LYS A 175 -9.64 31.44 28.26
C LYS A 175 -8.40 31.84 29.05
N ILE A 176 -8.25 31.33 30.27
CA ILE A 176 -6.95 31.31 30.93
C ILE A 176 -6.03 30.45 30.05
N LYS A 177 -4.97 31.04 29.53
CA LYS A 177 -4.16 30.45 28.45
C LYS A 177 -3.06 29.55 29.01
N TYR A 178 -3.44 28.36 29.47
CA TYR A 178 -2.49 27.29 29.76
C TYR A 178 -2.33 26.38 28.55
N ASN A 179 -1.08 26.20 28.12
CA ASN A 179 -0.74 25.26 27.05
C ASN A 179 -0.19 23.99 27.70
N PHE A 180 -0.83 22.86 27.43
CA PHE A 180 -0.31 21.55 27.80
C PHE A 180 -0.48 20.58 26.63
N GLU A 181 0.37 19.57 26.56
CA GLU A 181 0.38 18.56 25.50
C GLU A 181 0.27 17.17 26.12
N LEU A 182 -0.67 16.36 25.62
CA LEU A 182 -0.77 14.95 25.98
C LEU A 182 0.15 14.13 25.06
N ILE A 183 1.27 13.71 25.63
CA ILE A 183 2.30 12.92 24.96
C ILE A 183 1.87 11.44 24.92
N ASP A 184 1.93 10.79 23.76
CA ASP A 184 1.47 9.41 23.57
C ASP A 184 2.25 8.42 24.45
N GLU A 185 3.55 8.66 24.69
CA GLU A 185 4.40 7.88 25.58
C GLU A 185 3.89 7.86 27.04
N GLY A 186 3.19 8.91 27.47
CA GLY A 186 2.57 8.98 28.81
C GLY A 186 1.35 8.07 28.96
N LEU A 187 0.78 7.60 27.84
CA LEU A 187 -0.38 6.70 27.81
C LEU A 187 0.01 5.22 27.74
N ILE A 188 1.31 4.92 27.70
CA ILE A 188 1.79 3.55 27.63
C ILE A 188 1.51 2.83 28.95
N THR A 189 0.71 1.77 28.89
CA THR A 189 0.45 0.88 30.03
C THR A 189 1.02 -0.52 29.87
N ASN A 190 1.25 -0.96 28.62
CA ASN A 190 1.82 -2.27 28.34
C ASN A 190 3.35 -2.25 28.37
N GLU A 191 3.95 -3.39 28.71
CA GLU A 191 5.40 -3.62 28.59
C GLU A 191 5.86 -3.68 27.12
N TYR A 192 5.04 -4.28 26.24
CA TYR A 192 5.38 -4.54 24.85
C TYR A 192 4.62 -3.61 23.91
N ASN A 193 5.27 -2.52 23.49
CA ASN A 193 4.72 -1.54 22.55
C ASN A 193 5.39 -1.62 21.19
N LEU A 194 4.61 -1.43 20.13
CA LEU A 194 5.13 -1.42 18.77
C LEU A 194 5.73 -0.05 18.46
N ILE A 195 7.03 -0.01 18.20
CA ILE A 195 7.78 1.21 17.89
C ILE A 195 8.45 1.05 16.53
N TRP A 196 8.35 2.08 15.69
CA TRP A 196 9.11 2.15 14.44
C TRP A 196 9.88 3.46 14.36
N ASN A 197 11.20 3.38 14.22
CA ASN A 197 12.10 4.54 14.14
C ASN A 197 11.85 5.58 15.26
N ASN A 198 11.80 5.10 16.51
CA ASN A 198 11.50 5.86 17.71
C ASN A 198 10.12 6.56 17.73
N LYS A 199 9.20 6.15 16.84
CA LYS A 199 7.80 6.59 16.87
C LYS A 199 6.92 5.46 17.37
N LEU A 200 6.11 5.74 18.38
CA LEU A 200 5.11 4.81 18.90
C LEU A 200 4.00 4.60 17.85
N ILE A 201 3.63 3.35 17.61
CA ILE A 201 2.42 3.01 16.87
C ILE A 201 1.29 2.91 17.89
N THR A 202 0.29 3.79 17.78
CA THR A 202 -0.77 3.94 18.80
C THR A 202 -1.92 2.94 18.67
N GLY A 203 -1.98 2.16 17.58
CA GLY A 203 -3.06 1.21 17.35
C GLY A 203 -3.11 0.69 15.92
N GLY A 204 -4.17 -0.04 15.59
CA GLY A 204 -4.41 -0.58 14.25
C GLY A 204 -3.29 -1.50 13.78
N PHE A 205 -2.66 -2.24 14.68
CA PHE A 205 -1.37 -2.90 14.43
C PHE A 205 -1.40 -3.83 13.22
N ARG A 206 -2.51 -4.53 13.00
CA ARG A 206 -2.68 -5.39 11.84
C ARG A 206 -2.82 -4.61 10.54
N VAL A 207 -3.53 -3.49 10.54
CA VAL A 207 -3.66 -2.62 9.37
C VAL A 207 -2.28 -2.04 9.03
N TRP A 208 -1.57 -1.52 10.04
CA TRP A 208 -0.20 -1.05 9.89
C TRP A 208 0.72 -2.14 9.35
N ARG A 209 0.70 -3.34 9.93
CA ARG A 209 1.54 -4.47 9.49
C ARG A 209 1.25 -4.89 8.06
N LYS A 210 -0.02 -4.90 7.64
CA LYS A 210 -0.42 -5.16 6.24
C LYS A 210 0.13 -4.11 5.29
N ALA A 211 0.06 -2.83 5.67
CA ALA A 211 0.66 -1.75 4.88
C ALA A 211 2.19 -1.89 4.79
N VAL A 212 2.86 -2.29 5.87
CA VAL A 212 4.30 -2.60 5.86
C VAL A 212 4.61 -3.79 4.95
N THR A 213 3.80 -4.86 4.97
CA THR A 213 3.94 -5.97 4.03
C THR A 213 3.84 -5.48 2.58
N LEU A 214 2.85 -4.63 2.27
CA LEU A 214 2.74 -4.03 0.94
C LEU A 214 3.98 -3.21 0.57
N ALA A 215 4.55 -2.44 1.50
CA ALA A 215 5.80 -1.71 1.27
C ALA A 215 6.97 -2.63 0.94
N ILE A 216 7.09 -3.77 1.61
CA ILE A 216 8.12 -4.79 1.34
C ILE A 216 7.98 -5.30 -0.11
N TRP A 217 6.80 -5.77 -0.50
CA TRP A 217 6.54 -6.25 -1.87
C TRP A 217 6.79 -5.18 -2.93
N LYS A 218 6.37 -3.93 -2.68
CA LYS A 218 6.65 -2.81 -3.58
C LYS A 218 8.15 -2.56 -3.73
N ASN A 219 8.88 -2.59 -2.62
CA ASN A 219 10.31 -2.37 -2.60
C ASN A 219 11.06 -3.46 -3.38
N GLU A 220 10.63 -4.72 -3.29
CA GLU A 220 11.16 -5.82 -4.09
C GLU A 220 10.96 -5.60 -5.58
N ILE A 221 9.75 -5.19 -6.00
CA ILE A 221 9.44 -4.92 -7.41
C ILE A 221 10.29 -3.75 -7.94
N LEU A 222 10.35 -2.62 -7.22
CA LEU A 222 11.08 -1.41 -7.63
C LEU A 222 12.59 -1.63 -7.75
N ASN A 223 13.13 -2.54 -6.95
CA ASN A 223 14.56 -2.85 -6.91
C ASN A 223 14.93 -4.17 -7.62
N SER A 224 13.97 -4.82 -8.28
CA SER A 224 14.22 -6.01 -9.07
C SER A 224 15.10 -5.72 -10.28
N GLU A 225 16.21 -6.43 -10.42
CA GLU A 225 17.10 -6.32 -11.59
C GLU A 225 16.37 -6.72 -12.90
N ARG A 226 15.39 -7.61 -12.81
CA ARG A 226 14.58 -8.06 -13.97
C ARG A 226 13.66 -6.99 -14.54
N LEU A 227 13.32 -5.98 -13.74
CA LEU A 227 12.42 -4.89 -14.10
C LEU A 227 13.14 -3.54 -14.10
N GLU A 228 14.46 -3.54 -14.01
CA GLU A 228 15.26 -2.32 -13.88
C GLU A 228 15.01 -1.37 -15.06
N ASP A 229 14.89 -1.90 -16.27
CA ASP A 229 14.62 -1.14 -17.49
C ASP A 229 13.26 -0.42 -17.50
N LEU A 230 12.26 -0.94 -16.77
CA LEU A 230 10.96 -0.26 -16.59
C LEU A 230 11.00 0.78 -15.48
N PHE A 231 11.79 0.54 -14.43
CA PHE A 231 11.79 1.41 -13.24
C PHE A 231 12.87 2.49 -13.25
N ILE A 232 13.89 2.40 -14.11
CA ILE A 232 15.00 3.36 -14.17
C ILE A 232 14.54 4.79 -14.47
N TYR A 233 13.55 4.96 -15.34
CA TYR A 233 12.94 6.25 -15.70
C TYR A 233 11.53 6.44 -15.12
N ASN A 234 11.19 5.69 -14.07
CA ASN A 234 9.84 5.70 -13.49
C ASN A 234 9.37 7.09 -12.99
N TYR A 235 10.32 7.96 -12.63
CA TYR A 235 10.03 9.35 -12.24
C TYR A 235 9.30 10.15 -13.34
N ARG A 236 9.42 9.75 -14.60
CA ARG A 236 8.70 10.37 -15.73
C ARG A 236 7.20 10.11 -15.70
N ASN A 237 6.75 9.16 -14.87
CA ASN A 237 5.33 8.84 -14.69
C ASN A 237 4.61 8.49 -16.02
N GLU A 238 5.30 7.80 -16.93
CA GLU A 238 4.73 7.40 -18.22
C GLU A 238 3.76 6.20 -18.11
N PHE A 239 3.87 5.39 -17.05
CA PHE A 239 3.12 4.16 -16.89
C PHE A 239 2.01 4.28 -15.85
N ASP A 240 0.83 3.76 -16.18
CA ASP A 240 -0.22 3.47 -15.20
C ASP A 240 0.07 2.12 -14.56
N TRP A 241 0.88 2.12 -13.50
CA TRP A 241 1.24 0.90 -12.77
C TRP A 241 0.04 0.22 -12.11
N ILE A 242 -1.02 0.98 -11.77
CA ILE A 242 -2.22 0.39 -11.16
C ILE A 242 -2.92 -0.48 -12.20
N THR A 243 -3.25 0.10 -13.36
CA THR A 243 -3.85 -0.65 -14.46
C THR A 243 -2.96 -1.80 -14.92
N SER A 244 -1.64 -1.57 -15.04
CA SER A 244 -0.69 -2.59 -15.46
C SER A 244 -0.67 -3.78 -14.50
N LEU A 245 -0.56 -3.54 -13.20
CA LEU A 245 -0.49 -4.62 -12.20
C LEU A 245 -1.83 -5.33 -12.01
N GLU A 246 -2.97 -4.63 -12.11
CA GLU A 246 -4.29 -5.26 -12.16
C GLU A 246 -4.41 -6.22 -13.35
N PHE A 247 -3.89 -5.83 -14.51
CA PHE A 247 -3.85 -6.66 -15.70
C PHE A 247 -2.93 -7.87 -15.52
N ILE A 248 -1.69 -7.67 -15.06
CA ILE A 248 -0.69 -8.73 -14.85
C ILE A 248 -1.18 -9.75 -13.81
N SER A 249 -1.82 -9.28 -12.74
CA SER A 249 -2.42 -10.13 -11.70
C SER A 249 -3.78 -10.71 -12.07
N ASN A 250 -4.22 -10.49 -13.31
CA ASN A 250 -5.45 -11.03 -13.90
C ASN A 250 -6.75 -10.62 -13.16
N ARG A 251 -6.71 -9.48 -12.45
CA ARG A 251 -7.85 -8.93 -11.70
C ARG A 251 -8.88 -8.22 -12.57
N VAL A 252 -8.59 -8.10 -13.86
CA VAL A 252 -9.51 -7.60 -14.87
C VAL A 252 -10.57 -8.63 -15.30
N LYS A 253 -10.29 -9.93 -15.14
CA LYS A 253 -11.20 -11.04 -15.51
C LYS A 253 -11.68 -11.84 -14.29
N PHE A 254 -10.90 -11.87 -13.21
CA PHE A 254 -11.18 -12.66 -12.02
C PHE A 254 -11.19 -11.81 -10.74
N SER A 255 -12.06 -12.16 -9.80
CA SER A 255 -12.07 -11.55 -8.47
C SER A 255 -10.84 -11.94 -7.66
N GLN A 256 -10.57 -11.21 -6.57
CA GLN A 256 -9.41 -11.46 -5.72
C GLN A 256 -9.38 -12.87 -5.09
N ARG A 257 -10.55 -13.50 -4.93
CA ARG A 257 -10.73 -14.80 -4.25
C ARG A 257 -10.81 -16.00 -5.20
N GLN A 258 -10.79 -15.78 -6.52
CA GLN A 258 -10.85 -16.85 -7.50
C GLN A 258 -9.45 -17.39 -7.79
N CYS A 259 -9.29 -18.71 -7.70
CA CYS A 259 -8.04 -19.44 -7.92
C CYS A 259 -8.27 -20.67 -8.80
N GLY A 260 -8.79 -20.47 -10.02
CA GLY A 260 -8.95 -21.55 -10.99
C GLY A 260 -7.69 -21.80 -11.83
N ASP A 261 -7.60 -22.96 -12.49
CA ASP A 261 -6.47 -23.30 -13.37
C ASP A 261 -6.27 -22.27 -14.48
N ARG A 262 -7.38 -21.80 -15.07
CA ARG A 262 -7.36 -20.77 -16.12
C ARG A 262 -6.74 -19.46 -15.62
N ASP A 263 -7.07 -19.03 -14.39
CA ASP A 263 -6.47 -17.84 -13.79
C ASP A 263 -4.97 -18.05 -13.56
N THR A 264 -4.59 -19.18 -12.97
CA THR A 264 -3.19 -19.50 -12.66
C THR A 264 -2.32 -19.52 -13.92
N ILE A 265 -2.78 -20.14 -15.00
CA ILE A 265 -2.06 -20.20 -16.28
C ILE A 265 -1.90 -18.80 -16.88
N GLU A 266 -2.98 -18.01 -16.94
CA GLU A 266 -2.96 -16.67 -17.53
C GLU A 266 -2.05 -15.71 -16.74
N ARG A 267 -2.20 -15.70 -15.41
CA ARG A 267 -1.37 -14.90 -14.51
C ARG A 267 0.10 -15.31 -14.58
N SER A 268 0.39 -16.60 -14.62
CA SER A 268 1.77 -17.11 -14.77
C SER A 268 2.40 -16.66 -16.09
N TYR A 269 1.65 -16.73 -17.20
CA TYR A 269 2.10 -16.23 -18.49
C TYR A 269 2.43 -14.73 -18.44
N ARG A 270 1.51 -13.90 -17.94
CA ARG A 270 1.69 -12.43 -17.87
C ARG A 270 2.89 -12.04 -17.01
N ILE A 271 3.06 -12.69 -15.85
CA ILE A 271 4.21 -12.45 -14.96
C ILE A 271 5.53 -12.82 -15.64
N LYS A 272 5.61 -14.01 -16.25
CA LYS A 272 6.81 -14.44 -16.98
C LYS A 272 7.13 -13.51 -18.14
N ASN A 273 6.10 -13.04 -18.85
CA ASN A 273 6.28 -12.13 -19.97
C ASN A 273 6.78 -10.75 -19.53
N LEU A 274 6.21 -10.18 -18.47
CA LEU A 274 6.68 -8.95 -17.84
C LEU A 274 8.18 -9.04 -17.46
N LEU A 275 8.58 -10.18 -16.87
CA LEU A 275 9.95 -10.43 -16.42
C LEU A 275 10.93 -10.83 -17.55
N LYS A 276 10.45 -10.96 -18.79
CA LYS A 276 11.22 -11.50 -19.93
C LYS A 276 11.74 -12.93 -19.70
N GLU A 277 10.97 -13.74 -18.94
CA GLU A 277 11.30 -15.12 -18.55
C GLU A 277 10.38 -16.16 -19.23
N LEU A 278 9.82 -15.82 -20.39
CA LEU A 278 9.16 -16.81 -21.21
C LEU A 278 10.15 -17.93 -21.61
N PRO A 279 9.69 -19.19 -21.76
CA PRO A 279 10.56 -20.29 -22.18
C PRO A 279 11.19 -20.03 -23.55
N THR A 280 12.52 -19.82 -23.57
CA THR A 280 13.33 -19.66 -24.79
C THR A 280 14.51 -20.62 -24.81
N TYR A 281 15.02 -20.95 -26.00
CA TYR A 281 16.22 -21.77 -26.15
C TYR A 281 17.44 -21.12 -25.48
N ASN A 282 17.57 -19.79 -25.48
CA ASN A 282 18.60 -19.10 -24.69
C ASN A 282 18.48 -19.40 -23.18
N THR A 283 17.27 -19.36 -22.65
CA THR A 283 17.02 -19.68 -21.24
C THR A 283 17.31 -21.15 -20.93
N LEU A 284 16.87 -22.07 -21.79
CA LEU A 284 17.11 -23.51 -21.63
C LEU A 284 18.61 -23.83 -21.71
N PHE A 285 19.32 -23.26 -22.68
CA PHE A 285 20.76 -23.40 -22.85
C PHE A 285 21.53 -22.90 -21.61
N LYS A 286 21.19 -21.69 -21.11
CA LYS A 286 21.78 -21.14 -19.87
C LYS A 286 21.55 -22.01 -18.64
N ARG A 287 20.46 -22.79 -18.61
CA ARG A 287 20.13 -23.72 -17.53
C ARG A 287 20.82 -25.08 -17.66
N ASN A 288 21.61 -25.31 -18.72
CA ASN A 288 22.31 -26.56 -18.99
C ASN A 288 21.35 -27.77 -18.98
N THR A 289 20.28 -27.70 -19.77
CA THR A 289 19.29 -28.80 -19.89
C THR A 289 19.83 -29.97 -20.71
N ASN A 290 19.31 -31.20 -20.52
CA ASN A 290 19.90 -32.44 -21.06
C ASN A 290 20.20 -32.42 -22.57
N LYS A 291 19.20 -32.05 -23.39
CA LYS A 291 19.26 -32.16 -24.87
C LYS A 291 19.38 -30.83 -25.63
N ILE A 292 19.52 -29.71 -24.93
CA ILE A 292 19.68 -28.40 -25.56
C ILE A 292 21.16 -28.02 -25.53
N ASP A 293 21.78 -28.00 -26.70
CA ASP A 293 23.21 -27.74 -26.92
C ASP A 293 23.49 -26.36 -27.50
N THR A 294 22.45 -25.62 -27.90
CA THR A 294 22.54 -24.29 -28.50
C THR A 294 21.46 -23.37 -27.96
N ASP A 295 21.72 -22.06 -27.96
CA ASP A 295 20.76 -21.01 -27.59
C ASP A 295 19.98 -20.47 -28.80
N LYS A 296 20.10 -21.12 -29.94
CA LYS A 296 19.55 -20.69 -31.22
C LYS A 296 18.10 -21.14 -31.40
N CYS A 297 17.31 -20.35 -32.11
CA CYS A 297 15.91 -20.67 -32.35
C CYS A 297 15.79 -21.86 -33.30
N ILE A 298 15.12 -22.92 -32.86
CA ILE A 298 14.88 -24.10 -33.69
C ILE A 298 13.86 -23.83 -34.82
N ARG A 299 12.98 -22.82 -34.68
CA ARG A 299 12.02 -22.45 -35.72
C ARG A 299 12.77 -21.92 -36.94
N CYS A 300 13.52 -20.82 -36.77
CA CYS A 300 14.24 -20.16 -37.87
C CYS A 300 15.56 -20.87 -38.23
N GLY A 301 15.56 -22.21 -38.20
CA GLY A 301 16.68 -23.02 -38.67
C GLY A 301 17.98 -22.85 -37.87
N LYS A 302 17.91 -22.44 -36.59
CA LYS A 302 19.08 -22.14 -35.74
C LYS A 302 19.99 -21.06 -36.35
N ILE A 303 19.41 -20.06 -37.01
CA ILE A 303 20.14 -18.89 -37.52
C ILE A 303 20.45 -17.93 -36.38
N PHE A 304 19.41 -17.47 -35.68
CA PHE A 304 19.50 -16.45 -34.63
C PHE A 304 19.38 -17.04 -33.23
N GLN A 305 19.91 -16.32 -32.24
CA GLN A 305 19.71 -16.63 -30.81
C GLN A 305 18.24 -16.40 -30.45
N GLU A 306 17.58 -17.37 -29.81
CA GLU A 306 16.21 -17.19 -29.33
C GLU A 306 16.23 -16.57 -27.93
N ASP A 307 16.32 -15.24 -27.85
CA ASP A 307 16.04 -14.49 -26.64
C ASP A 307 14.56 -14.05 -26.57
N TRP A 308 14.19 -13.30 -25.53
CA TRP A 308 12.80 -12.86 -25.36
C TRP A 308 12.33 -11.96 -26.51
N GLU A 309 13.20 -11.15 -27.10
CA GLU A 309 12.81 -10.27 -28.20
C GLU A 309 12.58 -11.06 -29.48
N HIS A 310 13.47 -12.01 -29.77
CA HIS A 310 13.39 -12.85 -30.97
C HIS A 310 12.07 -13.63 -31.06
N ILE A 311 11.48 -14.08 -29.94
CA ILE A 311 10.15 -14.75 -29.96
C ILE A 311 9.13 -13.94 -30.77
N TRP A 312 9.12 -12.62 -30.58
CA TRP A 312 8.11 -11.73 -31.12
C TRP A 312 8.40 -11.26 -32.54
N ILE A 313 9.67 -11.25 -32.95
CA ILE A 313 10.13 -10.76 -34.26
C ILE A 313 10.75 -11.85 -35.14
N CYS A 314 10.59 -13.12 -34.76
CA CYS A 314 11.09 -14.26 -35.53
C CYS A 314 10.53 -14.22 -36.96
N GLU A 315 11.39 -14.51 -37.93
CA GLU A 315 11.04 -14.50 -39.35
C GLU A 315 10.03 -15.58 -39.75
N ASP A 316 9.96 -16.67 -38.98
CA ASP A 316 8.94 -17.73 -39.17
C ASP A 316 7.61 -17.44 -38.47
N ASN A 317 7.41 -16.23 -37.94
CA ASN A 317 6.09 -15.83 -37.50
C ASN A 317 5.23 -15.51 -38.73
N ASP A 318 4.09 -16.18 -38.87
CA ASP A 318 3.15 -15.96 -39.98
C ASP A 318 2.63 -14.53 -40.09
N ILE A 319 2.74 -13.76 -39.00
CA ILE A 319 2.29 -12.38 -38.91
C ILE A 319 3.21 -11.55 -38.01
N SER A 320 3.40 -10.29 -38.38
CA SER A 320 4.14 -9.32 -37.59
C SER A 320 3.29 -8.69 -36.47
N ILE A 321 3.98 -8.19 -35.45
CA ILE A 321 3.32 -7.47 -34.34
C ILE A 321 2.60 -6.20 -34.85
N ASP A 322 3.20 -5.50 -35.82
CA ASP A 322 2.67 -4.25 -36.35
C ASP A 322 1.37 -4.50 -37.15
N GLU A 323 1.28 -5.61 -37.90
CA GLU A 323 0.04 -6.02 -38.56
C GLU A 323 -1.06 -6.36 -37.53
N ILE A 324 -0.74 -7.10 -36.46
CA ILE A 324 -1.72 -7.39 -35.41
C ILE A 324 -2.23 -6.10 -34.75
N ILE A 325 -1.34 -5.14 -34.45
CA ILE A 325 -1.73 -3.87 -33.82
C ILE A 325 -2.68 -3.09 -34.73
N ARG A 326 -2.41 -3.04 -36.04
CA ARG A 326 -3.26 -2.33 -37.01
C ARG A 326 -4.60 -3.03 -37.25
N GLU A 327 -4.62 -4.35 -37.24
CA GLU A 327 -5.85 -5.14 -37.38
C GLU A 327 -6.70 -5.16 -36.10
N SER A 328 -6.10 -4.97 -34.93
CA SER A 328 -6.77 -5.13 -33.63
C SER A 328 -8.00 -4.23 -33.45
N PRO A 329 -7.96 -2.91 -33.76
CA PRO A 329 -9.14 -2.06 -33.67
C PRO A 329 -10.29 -2.52 -34.58
N TYR A 330 -9.98 -3.01 -35.79
CA TYR A 330 -10.98 -3.53 -36.70
C TYR A 330 -11.60 -4.84 -36.20
N ASN A 331 -10.79 -5.76 -35.69
CA ASN A 331 -11.30 -7.01 -35.10
C ASN A 331 -12.10 -6.74 -33.82
N PHE A 332 -11.67 -5.80 -32.99
CA PHE A 332 -12.41 -5.38 -31.80
C PHE A 332 -13.75 -4.74 -32.18
N LYS A 333 -13.80 -3.93 -33.24
CA LYS A 333 -15.05 -3.38 -33.80
C LYS A 333 -16.04 -4.49 -34.17
N LYS A 334 -15.59 -5.59 -34.79
CA LYS A 334 -16.46 -6.75 -35.09
C LYS A 334 -17.03 -7.38 -33.83
N VAL A 335 -16.22 -7.52 -32.78
CA VAL A 335 -16.68 -8.06 -31.47
C VAL A 335 -17.75 -7.16 -30.84
N LEU A 336 -17.56 -5.83 -30.88
CA LEU A 336 -18.53 -4.87 -30.37
C LEU A 336 -19.84 -4.88 -31.18
N ALA A 337 -19.73 -4.97 -32.50
CA ALA A 337 -20.89 -5.05 -33.40
C ALA A 337 -21.74 -6.30 -33.12
N ASN A 338 -21.09 -7.45 -32.93
CA ASN A 338 -21.77 -8.70 -32.56
C ASN A 338 -22.43 -8.64 -31.17
N SER A 339 -22.02 -7.69 -30.32
CA SER A 339 -22.54 -7.49 -28.97
C SER A 339 -23.54 -6.32 -28.88
N ASN A 340 -23.96 -5.74 -30.01
CA ASN A 340 -24.89 -4.59 -30.11
C ASN A 340 -24.46 -3.33 -29.32
N GLN A 341 -23.15 -3.07 -29.21
CA GLN A 341 -22.58 -1.93 -28.48
C GLN A 341 -22.37 -0.70 -29.37
N ASN A 342 -23.48 -0.06 -29.79
CA ASN A 342 -23.45 1.03 -30.78
C ASN A 342 -22.74 2.30 -30.31
N GLU A 343 -22.85 2.66 -29.02
CA GLU A 343 -22.17 3.83 -28.45
C GLU A 343 -20.64 3.64 -28.46
N GLU A 344 -20.19 2.45 -28.06
CA GLU A 344 -18.77 2.06 -28.05
C GLU A 344 -18.18 1.99 -29.46
N LEU A 345 -18.96 1.62 -30.47
CA LEU A 345 -18.51 1.62 -31.86
C LEU A 345 -18.14 3.01 -32.36
N GLU A 346 -18.93 4.03 -32.02
CA GLU A 346 -18.63 5.41 -32.40
C GLU A 346 -17.41 5.96 -31.66
N ILE A 347 -17.30 5.67 -30.36
CA ILE A 347 -16.11 6.02 -29.59
C ILE A 347 -14.87 5.38 -30.22
N LEU A 348 -14.92 4.08 -30.52
CA LEU A 348 -13.79 3.37 -31.10
C LEU A 348 -13.32 4.02 -32.41
N LYS A 349 -14.25 4.33 -33.33
CA LYS A 349 -13.92 5.01 -34.60
C LYS A 349 -13.15 6.31 -34.39
N ASN A 350 -13.52 7.08 -33.37
CA ASN A 350 -12.92 8.40 -33.08
C ASN A 350 -11.52 8.32 -32.48
N TYR A 351 -11.10 7.18 -31.91
CA TYR A 351 -9.79 7.06 -31.23
C TYR A 351 -8.87 5.98 -31.82
N ASN A 352 -9.27 5.31 -32.90
CA ASN A 352 -8.50 4.22 -33.50
C ASN A 352 -7.12 4.66 -33.98
N CYS A 353 -7.04 5.80 -34.66
CA CYS A 353 -5.79 6.31 -35.21
C CYS A 353 -4.84 6.73 -34.08
N GLU A 354 -5.37 7.44 -33.09
CA GLU A 354 -4.67 7.89 -31.89
C GLU A 354 -4.13 6.71 -31.08
N PHE A 355 -4.92 5.65 -30.94
CA PHE A 355 -4.51 4.42 -30.27
C PHE A 355 -3.31 3.77 -30.95
N ILE A 356 -3.36 3.59 -32.27
CA ILE A 356 -2.25 3.02 -33.05
C ILE A 356 -1.02 3.94 -32.98
N ASN A 357 -1.20 5.25 -33.17
CA ASN A 357 -0.13 6.24 -33.13
C ASN A 357 0.59 6.22 -31.78
N ILE A 358 -0.15 6.10 -30.66
CA ILE A 358 0.47 5.94 -29.34
C ILE A 358 1.33 4.67 -29.31
N ILE A 359 0.83 3.52 -29.76
CA ILE A 359 1.58 2.26 -29.69
C ILE A 359 2.84 2.27 -30.58
N GLU A 360 2.74 2.80 -31.80
CA GLU A 360 3.84 2.84 -32.76
C GLU A 360 4.90 3.89 -32.38
N SER A 361 4.53 4.93 -31.63
CA SER A 361 5.45 5.99 -31.22
C SER A 361 6.62 5.49 -30.33
N PRO A 362 7.77 6.20 -30.33
CA PRO A 362 8.91 5.87 -29.46
C PRO A 362 8.55 5.85 -27.97
N SER A 363 9.10 4.89 -27.23
CA SER A 363 8.97 4.82 -25.77
C SER A 363 9.88 5.83 -25.08
N ASN A 364 9.34 6.51 -24.08
CA ASN A 364 10.09 7.45 -23.23
C ASN A 364 10.85 6.76 -22.09
N ILE A 365 10.60 5.45 -21.89
CA ILE A 365 11.20 4.62 -20.84
C ILE A 365 12.13 3.56 -21.45
N LEU A 366 11.65 2.84 -22.47
CA LEU A 366 12.41 1.81 -23.19
C LEU A 366 13.15 2.45 -24.36
N LEU A 367 14.36 2.92 -24.10
CA LEU A 367 15.18 3.61 -25.10
C LEU A 367 15.34 2.77 -26.37
N ARG A 368 15.21 3.42 -27.54
CA ARG A 368 15.30 2.80 -28.88
C ARG A 368 14.21 1.75 -29.18
N LYS A 369 13.18 1.65 -28.36
CA LYS A 369 12.01 0.81 -28.58
C LYS A 369 10.76 1.69 -28.75
N SER A 370 9.77 1.21 -29.50
CA SER A 370 8.44 1.83 -29.52
C SER A 370 7.56 1.33 -28.37
N ARG A 371 6.44 2.01 -28.11
CA ARG A 371 5.49 1.66 -27.03
C ARG A 371 4.84 0.29 -27.23
N LYS A 372 4.89 -0.31 -28.43
CA LYS A 372 4.52 -1.72 -28.64
C LYS A 372 5.28 -2.68 -27.72
N TRP A 373 6.52 -2.37 -27.36
CA TRP A 373 7.29 -3.18 -26.41
C TRP A 373 6.80 -3.03 -24.95
N GLU A 374 6.16 -1.91 -24.61
CA GLU A 374 5.45 -1.72 -23.34
C GLU A 374 4.20 -2.61 -23.32
N LEU A 375 3.40 -2.56 -24.40
CA LEU A 375 2.25 -3.43 -24.60
C LEU A 375 2.64 -4.90 -24.51
N LEU A 376 3.68 -5.35 -25.20
CA LEU A 376 4.16 -6.74 -25.15
C LEU A 376 4.50 -7.20 -23.73
N ARG A 377 4.94 -6.29 -22.85
CA ARG A 377 5.21 -6.61 -21.43
C ARG A 377 3.98 -6.49 -20.52
N GLY A 378 2.83 -6.12 -21.06
CA GLY A 378 1.60 -5.90 -20.29
C GLY A 378 1.63 -4.58 -19.50
N ILE A 379 2.39 -3.59 -19.97
CA ILE A 379 2.49 -2.26 -19.35
C ILE A 379 1.57 -1.27 -20.06
N TYR A 380 0.69 -0.64 -19.29
CA TYR A 380 -0.27 0.35 -19.76
C TYR A 380 0.32 1.76 -19.65
N ASN A 381 0.28 2.51 -20.75
CA ASN A 381 0.85 3.86 -20.83
C ASN A 381 -0.19 4.93 -20.45
N ASN A 382 0.21 5.92 -19.64
CA ASN A 382 -0.66 7.03 -19.22
C ASN A 382 -1.18 7.88 -20.38
N LYS A 383 -0.50 7.92 -21.53
CA LYS A 383 -0.98 8.63 -22.72
C LYS A 383 -2.37 8.19 -23.18
N PHE A 384 -2.75 6.93 -22.95
CA PHE A 384 -4.11 6.47 -23.24
C PHE A 384 -5.15 7.13 -22.33
N ASN A 385 -4.78 7.42 -21.08
CA ASN A 385 -5.64 8.13 -20.12
C ASN A 385 -5.77 9.62 -20.45
N ASP A 386 -4.87 10.17 -21.28
CA ASP A 386 -4.85 11.57 -21.71
C ASP A 386 -5.73 11.81 -22.95
N LEU A 387 -6.15 10.76 -23.67
CA LEU A 387 -6.99 10.86 -24.87
C LEU A 387 -8.35 11.51 -24.60
N SER A 388 -8.94 11.27 -23.41
CA SER A 388 -10.23 11.84 -23.03
C SER A 388 -10.36 11.91 -21.52
N LYS A 389 -11.16 12.86 -21.00
CA LYS A 389 -11.53 12.92 -19.59
C LYS A 389 -12.70 11.97 -19.25
N GLU A 390 -13.45 11.54 -20.25
CA GLU A 390 -14.63 10.70 -20.07
C GLU A 390 -14.25 9.28 -19.63
N LYS A 391 -14.86 8.84 -18.53
CA LYS A 391 -14.59 7.51 -17.96
C LYS A 391 -14.93 6.39 -18.96
N LYS A 392 -16.06 6.50 -19.67
CA LYS A 392 -16.48 5.52 -20.68
C LYS A 392 -15.43 5.32 -21.77
N VAL A 393 -14.85 6.41 -22.28
CA VAL A 393 -13.80 6.36 -23.31
C VAL A 393 -12.55 5.68 -22.76
N LYS A 394 -12.08 6.06 -21.56
CA LYS A 394 -10.92 5.43 -20.92
C LYS A 394 -11.12 3.92 -20.74
N ASP A 395 -12.29 3.52 -20.27
CA ASP A 395 -12.64 2.11 -20.07
C ASP A 395 -12.65 1.34 -21.40
N LEU A 396 -13.15 1.93 -22.48
CA LEU A 396 -13.14 1.31 -23.81
C LEU A 396 -11.73 1.18 -24.39
N ILE A 397 -10.90 2.22 -24.27
CA ILE A 397 -9.49 2.18 -24.70
C ILE A 397 -8.70 1.13 -23.92
N LYS A 398 -8.94 1.02 -22.61
CA LYS A 398 -8.36 -0.05 -21.78
C LYS A 398 -8.78 -1.44 -22.26
N LYS A 399 -10.04 -1.64 -22.65
CA LYS A 399 -10.51 -2.90 -23.24
C LYS A 399 -9.84 -3.19 -24.59
N LEU A 400 -9.71 -2.21 -25.47
CA LEU A 400 -9.01 -2.35 -26.76
C LEU A 400 -7.54 -2.70 -26.56
N TRP A 401 -6.86 -2.06 -25.61
CA TRP A 401 -5.48 -2.38 -25.25
C TRP A 401 -5.33 -3.83 -24.78
N MET A 402 -6.22 -4.29 -23.88
CA MET A 402 -6.24 -5.68 -23.42
C MET A 402 -6.54 -6.66 -24.55
N PHE A 403 -7.46 -6.32 -25.45
CA PHE A 403 -7.81 -7.13 -26.62
C PHE A 403 -6.60 -7.29 -27.55
N THR A 404 -5.90 -6.18 -27.85
CA THR A 404 -4.70 -6.17 -28.69
C THR A 404 -3.59 -7.06 -28.09
N TYR A 405 -3.38 -6.98 -26.77
CA TYR A 405 -2.43 -7.87 -26.08
C TYR A 405 -2.80 -9.36 -26.23
N ASP A 406 -4.08 -9.69 -26.00
CA ASP A 406 -4.58 -11.06 -26.08
C ASP A 406 -4.48 -11.60 -27.53
N GLU A 407 -4.69 -10.75 -28.55
CA GLU A 407 -4.49 -11.10 -29.97
C GLU A 407 -3.03 -11.40 -30.31
N ILE A 408 -2.07 -10.62 -29.81
CA ILE A 408 -0.63 -10.91 -29.99
C ILE A 408 -0.28 -12.27 -29.38
N LYS A 409 -0.75 -12.55 -28.17
CA LYS A 409 -0.56 -13.85 -27.53
C LYS A 409 -1.15 -14.97 -28.38
N LYS A 410 -2.38 -14.80 -28.87
CA LYS A 410 -3.11 -15.81 -29.62
C LYS A 410 -2.49 -16.12 -30.98
N ARG A 411 -1.96 -15.10 -31.68
CA ARG A 411 -1.48 -15.22 -33.06
C ARG A 411 0.03 -15.44 -33.18
N ILE A 412 0.81 -15.15 -32.14
CA ILE A 412 2.27 -15.36 -32.15
C ILE A 412 2.67 -16.38 -31.07
N TRP A 413 2.38 -16.09 -29.80
CA TRP A 413 2.90 -16.90 -28.70
C TRP A 413 2.36 -18.34 -28.70
N ILE A 414 1.06 -18.53 -28.90
CA ILE A 414 0.44 -19.86 -28.92
C ILE A 414 0.95 -20.69 -30.12
N PRO A 415 0.89 -20.20 -31.38
CA PRO A 415 1.44 -20.91 -32.54
C PRO A 415 2.92 -21.23 -32.39
N ARG A 416 3.72 -20.30 -31.86
CA ARG A 416 5.13 -20.56 -31.54
C ARG A 416 5.28 -21.74 -30.59
N CYS A 417 4.49 -21.80 -29.52
CA CYS A 417 4.56 -22.91 -28.56
C CYS A 417 4.21 -24.25 -29.21
N GLU A 418 3.20 -24.28 -30.08
CA GLU A 418 2.78 -25.46 -30.81
C GLU A 418 3.86 -25.93 -31.79
N GLU A 419 4.47 -25.02 -32.55
CA GLU A 419 5.52 -25.40 -33.51
C GLU A 419 6.80 -25.85 -32.82
N ILE A 420 7.20 -25.20 -31.72
CA ILE A 420 8.36 -25.67 -30.92
C ILE A 420 8.13 -27.09 -30.42
N LYS A 421 6.92 -27.38 -29.92
CA LYS A 421 6.58 -28.73 -29.47
C LYS A 421 6.70 -29.74 -30.62
N ARG A 422 6.21 -29.39 -31.82
CA ARG A 422 6.32 -30.25 -33.01
C ARG A 422 7.77 -30.50 -33.41
N LEU A 423 8.61 -29.46 -33.39
CA LEU A 423 10.04 -29.56 -33.72
C LEU A 423 10.81 -30.36 -32.67
N GLU A 424 10.55 -30.14 -31.38
CA GLU A 424 11.13 -30.93 -30.29
C GLU A 424 10.75 -32.41 -30.39
N GLU A 425 9.49 -32.72 -30.72
CA GLU A 425 9.05 -34.11 -30.95
C GLU A 425 9.77 -34.76 -32.13
N ARG A 426 10.01 -34.01 -33.22
CA ARG A 426 10.78 -34.49 -34.39
C ARG A 426 12.24 -34.79 -34.04
N GLU A 427 12.86 -33.95 -33.20
CA GLU A 427 14.21 -34.13 -32.67
C GLU A 427 14.26 -35.12 -31.48
N GLN A 428 13.13 -35.77 -31.15
CA GLN A 428 13.01 -36.73 -30.04
C GLN A 428 13.37 -36.13 -28.67
N ILE A 429 13.13 -34.84 -28.47
CA ILE A 429 13.30 -34.13 -27.20
C ILE A 429 12.01 -34.26 -26.39
N LYS A 430 12.08 -34.91 -25.23
CA LYS A 430 10.94 -35.07 -24.32
C LYS A 430 10.95 -33.98 -23.24
N LYS A 431 9.82 -33.70 -22.60
CA LYS A 431 9.73 -32.75 -21.47
C LYS A 431 10.71 -33.04 -20.34
N ILE A 432 11.04 -34.32 -20.09
CA ILE A 432 12.02 -34.70 -19.06
C ILE A 432 13.45 -34.26 -19.44
N ASP A 433 13.75 -34.15 -20.73
CA ASP A 433 15.05 -33.72 -21.25
C ASP A 433 15.26 -32.21 -21.12
N LEU A 434 14.18 -31.45 -20.96
CA LEU A 434 14.20 -30.00 -20.70
C LEU A 434 14.45 -29.66 -19.22
N ARG A 435 14.62 -30.68 -18.36
CA ARG A 435 15.08 -30.47 -16.98
C ARG A 435 16.59 -30.17 -16.98
N ARG A 436 17.03 -29.47 -15.94
CA ARG A 436 18.46 -29.21 -15.71
C ARG A 436 19.22 -30.53 -15.60
N LYS A 437 20.38 -30.63 -16.26
CA LYS A 437 21.32 -31.75 -16.09
C LYS A 437 21.69 -31.86 -14.60
N ARG A 438 21.61 -33.08 -14.04
CA ARG A 438 22.19 -33.36 -12.73
C ARG A 438 23.70 -33.45 -12.89
N ASP A 439 24.46 -32.69 -12.10
CA ASP A 439 25.90 -32.83 -12.06
C ASP A 439 26.25 -34.11 -11.27
N VAL A 440 27.23 -34.88 -11.72
CA VAL A 440 27.62 -36.19 -11.15
C VAL A 440 28.07 -36.10 -9.67
N ASN A 441 28.32 -34.90 -9.16
CA ASN A 441 28.77 -34.64 -7.79
C ASN A 441 27.65 -34.41 -6.76
N ASP A 442 26.36 -34.40 -7.14
CA ASP A 442 25.25 -34.16 -6.20
C ASP A 442 24.80 -35.43 -5.42
N ASN A 443 25.56 -36.53 -5.48
CA ASN A 443 25.22 -37.80 -4.82
C ASN A 443 25.68 -37.90 -3.35
N THR A 444 25.68 -36.80 -2.59
CA THR A 444 25.83 -36.87 -1.13
C THR A 444 24.79 -36.01 -0.43
N VAL A 445 23.75 -36.72 0.04
CA VAL A 445 22.84 -36.42 1.16
C VAL A 445 21.97 -35.17 1.02
N GLU A 446 20.68 -35.42 0.80
CA GLU A 446 19.58 -34.51 1.11
C GLU A 446 19.58 -34.24 2.62
N ASP A 447 19.83 -32.99 3.02
CA ASP A 447 19.25 -32.43 4.24
C ASP A 447 18.92 -30.95 4.00
N ASP A 448 17.68 -30.59 4.33
CA ASP A 448 17.05 -29.31 4.05
C ASP A 448 17.74 -28.18 4.85
N THR A 449 18.54 -27.35 4.18
CA THR A 449 18.83 -25.99 4.66
C THR A 449 18.91 -24.98 3.50
N GLU A 450 18.03 -23.98 3.56
CA GLU A 450 18.10 -22.75 2.77
C GLU A 450 19.49 -22.09 2.95
N THR A 451 20.31 -22.07 1.91
CA THR A 451 21.35 -21.05 1.78
C THR A 451 21.59 -20.67 0.31
N ASP A 452 21.43 -19.37 0.04
CA ASP A 452 21.87 -18.69 -1.17
C ASP A 452 23.39 -18.81 -1.37
N ILE A 453 23.86 -19.69 -2.28
CA ILE A 453 25.24 -19.64 -2.79
C ILE A 453 25.29 -19.88 -4.32
N ILE A 454 26.05 -18.99 -4.96
CA ILE A 454 26.33 -18.77 -6.38
C ILE A 454 26.92 -20.01 -7.11
N PRO A 455 26.55 -20.30 -8.38
CA PRO A 455 27.16 -21.38 -9.15
C PRO A 455 28.48 -20.97 -9.85
N GLY A 456 29.46 -21.87 -9.86
CA GLY A 456 30.63 -21.89 -10.74
C GLY A 456 31.02 -23.34 -11.02
N LYS A 457 31.68 -23.75 -12.12
CA LYS A 457 32.37 -23.11 -13.26
C LYS A 457 32.26 -24.11 -14.42
N THR A 458 32.16 -23.68 -15.69
CA THR A 458 33.30 -23.58 -16.64
C THR A 458 32.73 -23.05 -17.98
N LYS A 459 33.33 -22.16 -18.78
CA LYS A 459 34.62 -21.46 -18.81
C LYS A 459 34.38 -19.94 -18.61
N LYS A 460 34.82 -19.37 -17.50
CA LYS A 460 34.88 -17.91 -17.32
C LYS A 460 36.17 -17.40 -17.99
N LYS A 461 36.05 -16.45 -18.94
CA LYS A 461 37.10 -15.42 -19.09
C LYS A 461 37.39 -14.90 -17.68
N GLN A 462 38.63 -15.02 -17.20
CA GLN A 462 39.03 -14.46 -15.91
C GLN A 462 38.64 -12.98 -15.89
N LYS A 463 37.62 -12.63 -15.09
CA LYS A 463 37.29 -11.23 -14.84
C LYS A 463 38.40 -10.68 -13.94
N THR A 464 39.04 -9.60 -14.36
CA THR A 464 40.05 -8.86 -13.60
C THR A 464 39.56 -8.51 -12.19
N LYS A 465 40.47 -8.43 -11.19
CA LYS A 465 40.15 -8.08 -9.79
C LYS A 465 39.28 -6.82 -9.68
N GLU A 466 39.51 -5.82 -10.53
CA GLU A 466 38.69 -4.60 -10.60
C GLU A 466 37.21 -4.85 -10.93
N ASN A 467 36.89 -5.81 -11.81
CA ASN A 467 35.51 -6.10 -12.19
C ASN A 467 34.73 -6.82 -11.08
N LEU A 468 35.43 -7.57 -10.21
CA LEU A 468 34.84 -8.16 -9.01
C LEU A 468 34.55 -7.08 -7.97
N VAL A 469 35.52 -6.19 -7.71
CA VAL A 469 35.36 -5.05 -6.79
C VAL A 469 34.25 -4.11 -7.24
N LYS A 470 34.13 -3.81 -8.54
CA LYS A 470 33.03 -3.00 -9.10
C LYS A 470 31.67 -3.67 -8.89
N LYS A 471 31.58 -5.00 -9.04
CA LYS A 471 30.34 -5.75 -8.82
C LYS A 471 29.93 -5.73 -7.34
N GLU A 472 30.87 -5.96 -6.42
CA GLU A 472 30.62 -5.90 -4.96
C GLU A 472 30.22 -4.51 -4.49
N LYS A 473 30.86 -3.46 -5.02
CA LYS A 473 30.46 -2.07 -4.75
C LYS A 473 29.03 -1.80 -5.24
N ASN A 474 28.68 -2.26 -6.44
CA ASN A 474 27.35 -2.08 -7.01
C ASN A 474 26.26 -2.85 -6.26
N THR A 475 26.52 -4.08 -5.80
CA THR A 475 25.57 -4.85 -4.99
C THR A 475 25.34 -4.21 -3.62
N ASN A 476 26.39 -3.68 -2.99
CA ASN A 476 26.27 -2.96 -1.72
C ASN A 476 25.44 -1.67 -1.89
N ILE A 477 25.67 -0.90 -2.96
CA ILE A 477 24.87 0.29 -3.29
C ILE A 477 23.39 -0.08 -3.51
N ASN A 478 23.10 -1.12 -4.30
CA ASN A 478 21.73 -1.57 -4.56
C ASN A 478 21.01 -1.99 -3.26
N ARG A 479 21.71 -2.69 -2.36
CA ARG A 479 21.18 -3.07 -1.05
C ARG A 479 20.86 -1.85 -0.19
N ARG A 480 21.75 -0.84 -0.15
CA ARG A 480 21.51 0.42 0.56
C ARG A 480 20.31 1.19 -0.02
N ILE A 481 20.19 1.26 -1.34
CA ILE A 481 19.06 1.89 -2.03
C ILE A 481 17.75 1.21 -1.64
N SER A 482 17.72 -0.12 -1.65
CA SER A 482 16.56 -0.93 -1.25
C SER A 482 16.16 -0.68 0.20
N LEU A 483 17.11 -0.67 1.13
CA LEU A 483 16.86 -0.37 2.54
C LEU A 483 16.27 1.03 2.74
N VAL A 484 16.91 2.06 2.17
CA VAL A 484 16.44 3.45 2.27
C VAL A 484 15.04 3.63 1.66
N THR A 485 14.77 2.96 0.55
CA THR A 485 13.46 3.02 -0.13
C THR A 485 12.37 2.39 0.73
N LEU A 486 12.66 1.23 1.34
CA LEU A 486 11.75 0.56 2.26
C LEU A 486 11.49 1.39 3.53
N ASP A 487 12.53 1.96 4.14
CA ASP A 487 12.39 2.76 5.35
C ASP A 487 11.59 4.04 5.11
N LYS A 488 11.76 4.69 3.97
CA LYS A 488 10.90 5.82 3.56
C LYS A 488 9.44 5.41 3.44
N MET A 489 9.14 4.25 2.81
CA MET A 489 7.76 3.76 2.72
C MET A 489 7.15 3.47 4.09
N LYS A 490 7.89 2.82 4.98
CA LYS A 490 7.44 2.56 6.35
C LYS A 490 7.17 3.87 7.10
N GLY A 491 8.00 4.89 6.90
CA GLY A 491 7.78 6.22 7.47
C GLY A 491 6.49 6.88 7.02
N LEU A 492 6.22 6.86 5.71
CA LEU A 492 4.95 7.36 5.16
C LEU A 492 3.75 6.61 5.76
N ILE A 493 3.83 5.28 5.87
CA ILE A 493 2.76 4.46 6.47
C ILE A 493 2.52 4.85 7.93
N THR A 494 3.58 4.97 8.72
CA THR A 494 3.49 5.37 10.13
C THR A 494 2.92 6.78 10.30
N GLU A 495 3.11 7.66 9.32
CA GLU A 495 2.49 8.99 9.26
C GLU A 495 1.04 8.98 8.72
N GLY A 496 0.46 7.80 8.48
CA GLY A 496 -0.91 7.65 7.98
C GLY A 496 -1.06 7.86 6.47
N ILE A 497 0.04 7.96 5.72
CA ILE A 497 0.02 8.16 4.28
C ILE A 497 -0.20 6.82 3.56
N ASN A 498 -1.25 6.76 2.74
CA ASN A 498 -1.57 5.57 1.97
C ASN A 498 -0.64 5.43 0.75
N ILE A 499 0.24 4.43 0.79
CA ILE A 499 1.19 4.15 -0.28
C ILE A 499 0.65 3.21 -1.38
N ALA A 500 -0.59 2.72 -1.29
CA ALA A 500 -1.06 1.62 -2.14
C ALA A 500 -1.08 2.00 -3.62
N LYS A 501 -1.50 3.23 -3.94
CA LYS A 501 -1.61 3.74 -5.32
C LYS A 501 -0.36 4.48 -5.80
N SER A 502 0.57 4.82 -4.91
CA SER A 502 1.79 5.55 -5.27
C SER A 502 2.87 4.60 -5.80
N TRP A 503 3.14 4.68 -7.10
CA TRP A 503 4.27 4.00 -7.75
C TRP A 503 5.30 4.97 -8.31
N ASN A 504 4.90 6.23 -8.58
CA ASN A 504 5.70 7.21 -9.33
C ASN A 504 6.51 8.15 -8.42
N THR A 505 6.07 8.31 -7.17
CA THR A 505 6.58 9.30 -6.19
C THR A 505 7.49 8.71 -5.12
N LEU A 506 7.79 7.42 -5.21
CA LEU A 506 8.86 6.87 -4.40
C LEU A 506 10.17 7.40 -4.97
N LEU A 507 10.68 8.43 -4.28
CA LEU A 507 12.06 8.94 -4.29
C LEU A 507 13.02 7.76 -4.17
N THR A 508 13.12 7.01 -5.26
CA THR A 508 14.06 5.94 -5.47
C THR A 508 15.38 6.67 -5.50
N THR A 509 16.22 6.38 -4.52
CA THR A 509 17.61 6.82 -4.47
C THR A 509 18.38 6.43 -5.75
N LYS A 510 17.80 5.59 -6.63
CA LYS A 510 18.21 5.40 -8.04
C LYS A 510 18.27 6.70 -8.85
N ILE A 511 17.37 7.68 -8.63
CA ILE A 511 17.40 8.98 -9.31
C ILE A 511 18.74 9.68 -9.03
N LEU A 512 19.22 9.68 -7.78
CA LEU A 512 20.49 10.29 -7.40
C LEU A 512 21.70 9.58 -8.04
N ARG A 513 21.64 8.25 -8.18
CA ARG A 513 22.68 7.50 -8.91
C ARG A 513 22.78 7.93 -10.36
N ASN A 514 21.65 8.29 -10.99
CA ASN A 514 21.59 8.60 -12.42
C ASN A 514 21.78 10.09 -12.72
N VAL A 515 21.34 11.02 -11.87
CA VAL A 515 21.69 12.44 -12.04
C VAL A 515 23.21 12.64 -12.00
N LEU A 516 23.92 11.84 -11.19
CA LEU A 516 25.39 11.81 -11.17
C LEU A 516 26.00 11.12 -12.39
N TYR A 517 25.33 10.12 -12.98
CA TYR A 517 25.81 9.43 -14.19
C TYR A 517 25.57 10.28 -15.46
N ASP A 518 24.39 10.89 -15.60
CA ASP A 518 24.02 11.75 -16.74
C ASP A 518 24.88 13.02 -16.80
N THR A 519 25.25 13.58 -15.65
CA THR A 519 26.23 14.69 -15.59
C THR A 519 27.63 14.25 -16.02
N CYS A 520 28.04 13.00 -15.77
CA CYS A 520 29.32 12.48 -16.23
C CYS A 520 29.32 12.15 -17.74
N THR A 521 28.25 11.62 -18.31
CA THR A 521 28.17 11.36 -19.76
C THR A 521 28.05 12.63 -20.60
N SER A 522 27.45 13.68 -20.06
CA SER A 522 27.34 14.98 -20.76
C SER A 522 28.70 15.70 -20.89
N ILE A 523 29.65 15.43 -19.98
CA ILE A 523 31.00 16.03 -20.01
C ILE A 523 31.92 15.30 -21.00
N VAL A 524 31.67 14.02 -21.29
CA VAL A 524 32.49 13.22 -22.23
C VAL A 524 32.10 13.43 -23.70
N GLN A 525 31.04 14.19 -23.98
CA GLN A 525 30.70 14.63 -25.35
C GLN A 525 31.26 16.02 -25.70
N TYR A 526 31.97 16.67 -24.78
CA TYR A 526 32.58 18.01 -24.97
C TYR A 526 34.09 18.08 -24.67
N ILE A 527 34.75 16.92 -24.64
CA ILE A 527 36.22 16.76 -24.71
C ILE A 527 36.50 15.78 -25.84
#